data_AF-A0A2A3LCM9-F1
#
_entry.id   AF-A0A2A3LCM9-F1
#
_cell.length_a   1.000
_cell.length_b   1.000
_cell.length_c   1.000
_cell.angle_alpha   90.00
_cell.angle_beta   90.00
_cell.angle_gamma   90.00
#
_symmetry.space_group_name_H-M   'P 1'
#
loop_
_entity.id
_entity.type
_entity.pdbx_description
1 polymer ?
#
loop_
_entity_poly.entity_id
_entity_poly.type
_entity_poly.pdbx_seq_one_letter_code
_entity_poly.pdbx_strand_id
1 'polypeptide(L)'
;MAPERFSSGRADARSDIYALAGVLYQAMTGSIPFPLESPEQQMASHLTAPPPRPSDSRPDVPASMDSVIAKGMAKNPDDRYATTLELAEAARDATTAPMSGPTLPWRSEGDATRTTAEPRLAAQPPIDSPQPQQPPAYDFEYPMTPPNTSPYPPEAQRLSPRRSWKAPLARSPNRVVGHRTALVLSVLAITVAVAAAVVILVTSKQNHPSATGPQTQRPAPETQVVLPFRGLTVAGGVAVDSTGTVYVTDEKNARVLKLPAGSTAQSVLPFTGLSYPMGIAVDRAGATYVTDGKAGKVLKLAAGSTAQTQLPFIGLEQPTDIAVDGAGTVYVVDHHWDPDRDSLRPITSRIVKLTAGSTAQAVLPFNDLRDATGVAVDGNGATYVADFTNTRVGDQNIDRVVKLAAGSTAQTVLPFSGLDMPTGVAVDTRGAVYVSDNRNLRVLKLVPGSTDQSVLAFDGLKSPTAIAVDDAGAVYVFDTASDQVLKLPQTS
;
A
#
# COMPACT_ATOMS: atom_id res chain seq x y z
N MET A 1 9.98 -16.13 13.95
CA MET A 1 8.56 -16.10 14.43
C MET A 1 8.50 -16.74 15.82
N ALA A 2 7.61 -16.28 16.71
CA ALA A 2 7.52 -16.82 18.08
C ALA A 2 7.02 -18.29 18.11
N PRO A 3 7.54 -19.16 19.01
CA PRO A 3 7.21 -20.59 19.07
C PRO A 3 5.71 -20.88 19.14
N GLU A 4 4.98 -20.16 19.98
CA GLU A 4 3.56 -20.37 20.26
C GLU A 4 2.65 -20.12 19.04
N ARG A 5 3.13 -19.37 18.04
CA ARG A 5 2.44 -19.16 16.76
C ARG A 5 2.40 -20.43 15.91
N PHE A 6 3.34 -21.36 16.12
CA PHE A 6 3.36 -22.66 15.46
C PHE A 6 2.60 -23.74 16.23
N SER A 7 2.48 -23.60 17.56
CA SER A 7 1.89 -24.63 18.43
C SER A 7 0.40 -24.40 18.74
N SER A 8 0.00 -23.17 19.04
CA SER A 8 -1.34 -22.86 19.59
C SER A 8 -2.15 -21.84 18.78
N GLY A 9 -1.51 -21.12 17.84
CA GLY A 9 -2.14 -20.09 17.03
C GLY A 9 -2.58 -18.83 17.79
N ARG A 10 -2.42 -18.79 19.12
CA ARG A 10 -2.71 -17.63 19.96
C ARG A 10 -1.40 -16.87 20.24
N ALA A 11 -1.32 -15.66 19.70
CA ALA A 11 -0.24 -14.71 19.99
C ALA A 11 -0.78 -13.60 20.90
N ASP A 12 0.03 -13.19 21.86
CA ASP A 12 -0.19 -11.97 22.66
C ASP A 12 1.04 -11.06 22.56
N ALA A 13 1.08 -9.98 23.33
CA ALA A 13 2.18 -9.00 23.30
C ALA A 13 3.58 -9.65 23.52
N ARG A 14 3.67 -10.80 24.17
CA ARG A 14 4.94 -11.50 24.40
C ARG A 14 5.45 -12.24 23.16
N SER A 15 4.58 -12.53 22.20
CA SER A 15 5.00 -13.00 20.87
C SER A 15 5.77 -11.92 20.10
N ASP A 16 5.37 -10.66 20.26
CA ASP A 16 6.07 -9.51 19.68
C ASP A 16 7.41 -9.27 20.37
N ILE A 17 7.48 -9.47 21.69
CA ILE A 17 8.74 -9.39 22.47
C ILE A 17 9.76 -10.43 21.99
N TYR A 18 9.32 -11.66 21.66
CA TYR A 18 10.19 -12.68 21.06
C TYR A 18 10.73 -12.25 19.70
N ALA A 19 9.86 -11.72 18.84
CA ALA A 19 10.26 -11.24 17.52
C ALA A 19 11.24 -10.07 17.62
N LEU A 20 10.97 -9.11 18.51
CA LEU A 20 11.82 -7.96 18.76
C LEU A 20 13.19 -8.35 19.33
N ALA A 21 13.25 -9.33 20.24
CA ALA A 21 14.51 -9.88 20.72
C ALA A 21 15.31 -10.56 19.60
N GLY A 22 14.63 -11.26 18.67
CA GLY A 22 15.27 -11.83 17.49
C GLY A 22 15.83 -10.75 16.53
N VAL A 23 15.11 -9.64 16.35
CA VAL A 23 15.60 -8.48 15.58
C VAL A 23 16.78 -7.83 16.27
N LEU A 24 16.76 -7.69 17.60
CA LEU A 24 17.88 -7.17 18.37
C LEU A 24 19.13 -8.04 18.19
N TYR A 25 19.00 -9.38 18.29
CA TYR A 25 20.08 -10.32 17.97
C TYR A 25 20.65 -10.08 16.57
N GLN A 26 19.78 -9.93 15.56
CA GLN A 26 20.21 -9.70 14.19
C GLN A 26 20.88 -8.34 13.99
N ALA A 27 20.38 -7.28 14.62
CA ALA A 27 20.97 -5.95 14.55
C ALA A 27 22.39 -5.93 15.12
N MET A 28 22.65 -6.72 16.16
CA MET A 28 23.97 -6.82 16.77
C MET A 28 24.91 -7.73 15.98
N THR A 29 24.43 -8.89 15.53
CA THR A 29 25.29 -9.93 14.92
C THR A 29 25.37 -9.87 13.40
N GLY A 30 24.44 -9.17 12.74
CA GLY A 30 24.27 -9.17 11.28
C GLY A 30 23.61 -10.44 10.73
N SER A 31 23.26 -11.42 11.58
CA SER A 31 22.69 -12.71 11.20
C SER A 31 21.36 -12.97 11.91
N ILE A 32 20.41 -13.63 11.26
CA ILE A 32 19.16 -14.02 11.92
C ILE A 32 19.42 -15.07 13.01
N PRO A 33 18.61 -15.10 14.07
CA PRO A 33 18.64 -16.23 15.00
C PRO A 33 18.13 -17.51 14.30
N PHE A 34 18.91 -18.59 14.38
CA PHE A 34 18.68 -19.89 13.72
C PHE A 34 18.73 -19.86 12.17
N PRO A 35 19.89 -19.58 11.55
CA PRO A 35 20.05 -19.60 10.10
C PRO A 35 20.15 -21.05 9.56
N LEU A 36 19.20 -21.50 8.74
CA LEU A 36 19.22 -22.80 8.04
C LEU A 36 18.47 -22.75 6.69
N GLU A 37 18.71 -23.75 5.83
CA GLU A 37 18.31 -23.77 4.40
C GLU A 37 16.84 -24.13 4.13
N SER A 38 16.11 -24.68 5.11
CA SER A 38 14.72 -25.11 4.94
C SER A 38 13.76 -24.47 5.96
N PRO A 39 12.55 -24.07 5.54
CA PRO A 39 11.54 -23.50 6.44
C PRO A 39 11.15 -24.42 7.61
N GLU A 40 11.14 -25.74 7.41
CA GLU A 40 10.78 -26.73 8.43
C GLU A 40 11.82 -26.80 9.56
N GLN A 41 13.11 -26.76 9.21
CA GLN A 41 14.21 -26.76 10.19
C GLN A 41 14.26 -25.45 10.97
N GLN A 42 13.96 -24.33 10.31
CA GLN A 42 13.87 -23.03 10.96
C GLN A 42 12.70 -22.99 11.96
N MET A 43 11.54 -23.55 11.59
CA MET A 43 10.40 -23.71 12.49
C MET A 43 10.74 -24.60 13.70
N ALA A 44 11.36 -25.75 13.46
CA ALA A 44 11.81 -26.64 14.54
C ALA A 44 12.79 -25.94 15.50
N SER A 45 13.71 -25.13 14.98
CA SER A 45 14.69 -24.38 15.77
C SER A 45 14.02 -23.29 16.63
N HIS A 46 13.03 -22.59 16.07
CA HIS A 46 12.23 -21.66 16.85
C HIS A 46 11.46 -22.37 17.97
N LEU A 47 11.03 -23.62 17.78
CA LEU A 47 10.31 -24.41 18.80
C LEU A 47 11.22 -24.99 19.89
N THR A 48 12.41 -25.50 19.55
CA THR A 48 13.17 -26.37 20.49
C THR A 48 14.62 -25.95 20.73
N ALA A 49 15.27 -25.23 19.82
CA ALA A 49 16.69 -24.88 19.97
C ALA A 49 16.88 -23.75 21.00
N PRO A 50 17.92 -23.78 21.85
CA PRO A 50 18.16 -22.72 22.82
C PRO A 50 18.40 -21.37 22.10
N PRO A 51 17.96 -20.23 22.67
CA PRO A 51 18.28 -18.92 22.10
C PRO A 51 19.79 -18.74 21.85
N PRO A 52 20.20 -18.24 20.67
CA PRO A 52 21.60 -18.03 20.38
C PRO A 52 22.16 -16.86 21.19
N ARG A 53 23.46 -16.93 21.53
CA ARG A 53 24.19 -15.91 22.27
C ARG A 53 24.89 -14.94 21.31
N PRO A 54 24.56 -13.64 21.31
CA PRO A 54 25.26 -12.65 20.49
C PRO A 54 26.78 -12.67 20.64
N SER A 55 27.28 -12.88 21.88
CA SER A 55 28.73 -12.87 22.14
C SER A 55 29.50 -13.98 21.41
N ASP A 56 28.83 -15.10 21.12
CA ASP A 56 29.45 -16.23 20.42
C ASP A 56 29.67 -15.92 18.93
N SER A 57 28.80 -15.09 18.34
CA SER A 57 28.90 -14.65 16.94
C SER A 57 29.74 -13.39 16.78
N ARG A 58 29.76 -12.53 17.80
CA ARG A 58 30.43 -11.23 17.79
C ARG A 58 31.03 -10.94 19.16
N PRO A 59 32.35 -11.19 19.34
CA PRO A 59 33.04 -10.95 20.62
C PRO A 59 33.04 -9.49 21.10
N ASP A 60 32.74 -8.55 20.20
CA ASP A 60 32.56 -7.12 20.48
C ASP A 60 31.21 -6.79 21.15
N VAL A 61 30.26 -7.74 21.19
CA VAL A 61 28.99 -7.58 21.91
C VAL A 61 29.18 -7.93 23.40
N PRO A 62 28.75 -7.06 24.34
CA PRO A 62 28.84 -7.35 25.77
C PRO A 62 28.13 -8.65 26.16
N ALA A 63 28.79 -9.51 26.95
CA ALA A 63 28.21 -10.79 27.40
C ALA A 63 26.91 -10.63 28.23
N SER A 64 26.71 -9.47 28.85
CA SER A 64 25.44 -9.07 29.50
C SER A 64 24.25 -9.15 28.54
N MET A 65 24.47 -8.90 27.25
CA MET A 65 23.45 -8.94 26.20
C MET A 65 22.93 -10.36 25.93
N ASP A 66 23.73 -11.40 26.20
CA ASP A 66 23.30 -12.79 26.04
C ASP A 66 22.08 -13.11 26.91
N SER A 67 22.07 -12.60 28.14
CA SER A 67 20.95 -12.80 29.07
C SER A 67 19.69 -12.06 28.60
N VAL A 68 19.86 -10.90 27.96
CA VAL A 68 18.76 -10.12 27.39
C VAL A 68 18.11 -10.87 26.23
N ILE A 69 18.92 -11.40 25.31
CA ILE A 69 18.43 -12.21 24.18
C ILE A 69 17.84 -13.53 24.65
N ALA A 70 18.49 -14.21 25.60
CA ALA A 70 17.98 -15.47 26.15
C ALA A 70 16.61 -15.31 26.78
N LYS A 71 16.39 -14.24 27.57
CA LYS A 71 15.10 -13.94 28.18
C LYS A 71 14.06 -13.48 27.16
N GLY A 72 14.42 -12.57 26.25
CA GLY A 72 13.51 -12.07 25.22
C GLY A 72 13.05 -13.18 24.25
N MET A 73 13.94 -14.13 23.93
CA MET A 73 13.66 -15.27 23.06
C MET A 73 13.32 -16.57 23.81
N ALA A 74 12.93 -16.49 25.09
CA ALA A 74 12.53 -17.68 25.85
C ALA A 74 11.37 -18.39 25.16
N LYS A 75 11.36 -19.73 25.17
CA LYS A 75 10.36 -20.49 24.40
C LYS A 75 8.97 -20.38 25.00
N ASN A 76 8.89 -20.43 26.33
CA ASN A 76 7.67 -20.13 27.05
C ASN A 76 7.46 -18.60 27.13
N PRO A 77 6.30 -18.06 26.71
CA PRO A 77 6.00 -16.64 26.85
C PRO A 77 6.10 -16.09 28.27
N ASP A 78 5.78 -16.89 29.30
CA ASP A 78 5.85 -16.46 30.71
C ASP A 78 7.28 -16.19 31.20
N ASP A 79 8.28 -16.75 30.53
CA ASP A 79 9.71 -16.56 30.88
C ASP A 79 10.30 -15.29 30.20
N ARG A 80 9.51 -14.59 29.37
CA ARG A 80 9.94 -13.38 28.66
C ARG A 80 9.73 -12.12 29.49
N TYR A 81 10.18 -10.99 28.95
CA TYR A 81 9.78 -9.68 29.48
C TYR A 81 8.27 -9.50 29.35
N ALA A 82 7.66 -8.82 30.31
CA ALA A 82 6.23 -8.59 30.30
C ALA A 82 5.84 -7.49 29.29
N THR A 83 6.75 -6.56 29.04
CA THR A 83 6.55 -5.43 28.12
C THR A 83 7.78 -5.19 27.22
N THR A 84 7.55 -4.50 26.10
CA THR A 84 8.64 -4.05 25.22
C THR A 84 9.55 -3.01 25.88
N LEU A 85 9.00 -2.22 26.82
CA LEU A 85 9.76 -1.26 27.60
C LEU A 85 10.78 -1.97 28.50
N GLU A 86 10.38 -3.03 29.20
CA GLU A 86 11.31 -3.83 30.03
C GLU A 86 12.44 -4.46 29.21
N LEU A 87 12.15 -4.92 27.98
CA LEU A 87 13.18 -5.41 27.06
C LEU A 87 14.17 -4.30 26.67
N ALA A 88 13.66 -3.10 26.37
CA ALA A 88 14.48 -1.95 25.98
C ALA A 88 15.36 -1.44 27.14
N GLU A 89 14.82 -1.40 28.36
CA GLU A 89 15.56 -1.06 29.59
C GLU A 89 16.68 -2.08 29.83
N ALA A 90 16.37 -3.38 29.78
CA ALA A 90 17.38 -4.43 29.95
C ALA A 90 18.51 -4.37 28.91
N ALA A 91 18.19 -4.06 27.64
CA ALA A 91 19.18 -3.88 26.58
C ALA A 91 20.07 -2.64 26.80
N ARG A 92 19.49 -1.55 27.33
CA ARG A 92 20.21 -0.32 27.67
C ARG A 92 21.14 -0.51 28.87
N ASP A 93 20.70 -1.24 29.89
CA ASP A 93 21.52 -1.57 31.04
C ASP A 93 22.68 -2.51 30.64
N ALA A 94 22.41 -3.47 29.76
CA ALA A 94 23.43 -4.39 29.24
C ALA A 94 24.53 -3.67 28.43
N THR A 95 24.24 -2.51 27.83
CA THR A 95 25.21 -1.71 27.06
C THR A 95 25.96 -0.66 27.90
N THR A 96 25.45 -0.32 29.08
CA THR A 96 26.06 0.67 29.99
C THR A 96 26.86 0.02 31.13
N ALA A 97 26.78 -1.30 31.29
CA ALA A 97 27.64 -2.04 32.20
C ALA A 97 29.12 -1.93 31.78
N PRO A 98 30.05 -1.58 32.69
CA PRO A 98 31.46 -1.47 32.35
C PRO A 98 31.97 -2.81 31.84
N MET A 99 32.64 -2.79 30.67
CA MET A 99 33.31 -3.95 30.09
C MET A 99 34.29 -4.52 31.13
N SER A 100 33.93 -5.63 31.77
CA SER A 100 34.87 -6.46 32.51
C SER A 100 35.76 -7.21 31.51
N GLY A 101 36.69 -6.49 30.90
CA GLY A 101 37.82 -7.06 30.17
C GLY A 101 39.01 -7.28 31.11
N PRO A 102 39.86 -8.29 30.86
CA PRO A 102 40.98 -8.62 31.72
C PRO A 102 41.99 -7.47 31.80
N THR A 103 42.31 -7.06 33.03
CA THR A 103 43.29 -6.03 33.37
C THR A 103 44.67 -6.37 32.80
N LEU A 104 45.11 -5.65 31.78
CA LEU A 104 46.51 -5.63 31.38
C LEU A 104 47.22 -4.46 32.10
N PRO A 105 48.38 -4.67 32.76
CA PRO A 105 49.06 -3.63 33.48
C PRO A 105 49.94 -2.83 32.53
N TRP A 106 49.61 -1.56 32.29
CA TRP A 106 50.57 -0.60 31.74
C TRP A 106 50.72 0.62 32.65
N ARG A 107 51.97 1.07 32.71
CA ARG A 107 52.62 1.96 33.68
C ARG A 107 52.08 3.40 33.66
N SER A 108 52.09 3.99 34.85
CA SER A 108 51.93 5.41 35.13
C SER A 108 53.04 6.26 34.50
N GLU A 109 52.66 7.27 33.73
CA GLU A 109 53.51 8.41 33.40
C GLU A 109 53.68 9.33 34.61
N GLY A 110 54.94 9.69 34.88
CA GLY A 110 55.32 10.74 35.81
C GLY A 110 55.70 12.00 35.05
N ASP A 111 54.89 13.04 35.27
CA ASP A 111 55.25 14.39 35.64
C ASP A 111 56.06 15.34 34.72
N ALA A 112 55.70 16.61 34.90
CA ALA A 112 56.45 17.84 34.73
C ALA A 112 56.42 18.62 33.40
N THR A 113 55.61 19.68 33.46
CA THR A 113 55.96 21.10 33.28
C THR A 113 55.48 21.88 32.05
N ARG A 114 54.94 23.04 32.42
CA ARG A 114 54.22 24.08 31.71
C ARG A 114 55.19 25.21 31.39
N THR A 115 55.15 25.81 30.18
CA THR A 115 55.64 27.19 29.96
C THR A 115 54.92 27.84 28.76
N THR A 116 54.45 29.05 29.04
CA THR A 116 53.85 30.16 28.28
C THR A 116 54.26 30.39 26.81
N ALA A 117 53.28 30.73 25.95
CA ALA A 117 53.08 32.07 25.33
C ALA A 117 52.15 32.03 24.09
N GLU A 118 51.27 33.03 23.95
CA GLU A 118 50.55 33.45 22.72
C GLU A 118 50.69 34.99 22.59
N PRO A 119 50.37 35.66 21.46
CA PRO A 119 50.29 35.22 20.06
C PRO A 119 51.01 36.20 19.08
N ARG A 120 51.32 35.78 17.84
CA ARG A 120 51.59 36.73 16.74
C ARG A 120 51.16 36.18 15.37
N LEU A 121 50.35 36.98 14.68
CA LEU A 121 49.97 36.81 13.27
C LEU A 121 51.20 36.71 12.36
N ALA A 122 51.21 35.70 11.48
CA ALA A 122 51.93 35.72 10.21
C ALA A 122 51.12 34.95 9.15
N ALA A 123 51.18 35.45 7.92
CA ALA A 123 50.29 35.21 6.79
C ALA A 123 50.21 33.76 6.29
N GLN A 124 49.00 33.37 5.85
CA GLN A 124 48.77 32.15 5.05
C GLN A 124 49.16 32.40 3.58
N PRO A 125 49.83 31.45 2.90
CA PRO A 125 49.99 31.46 1.44
C PRO A 125 48.69 30.99 0.75
N PRO A 126 48.48 31.32 -0.54
CA PRO A 126 47.25 30.99 -1.25
C PRO A 126 47.15 29.48 -1.50
N ILE A 127 45.99 28.89 -1.20
CA ILE A 127 45.64 27.52 -1.60
C ILE A 127 45.07 27.58 -3.02
N ASP A 128 45.80 26.96 -3.95
CA ASP A 128 45.35 26.68 -5.31
C ASP A 128 44.16 25.69 -5.28
N SER A 129 43.09 26.04 -6.01
CA SER A 129 41.91 25.20 -6.15
C SER A 129 42.14 24.13 -7.23
N PRO A 130 41.91 22.82 -6.97
CA PRO A 130 41.98 21.82 -8.02
C PRO A 130 40.76 21.88 -8.95
N GLN A 131 41.03 21.99 -10.24
CA GLN A 131 40.10 22.00 -11.36
C GLN A 131 39.37 20.64 -11.52
N PRO A 132 38.11 20.58 -11.98
CA PRO A 132 37.37 19.32 -12.13
C PRO A 132 38.00 18.43 -13.20
N GLN A 133 38.41 17.21 -12.82
CA GLN A 133 38.81 16.18 -13.77
C GLN A 133 37.57 15.52 -14.39
N GLN A 134 37.52 15.52 -15.71
CA GLN A 134 36.54 14.81 -16.52
C GLN A 134 36.84 13.30 -16.46
N PRO A 135 35.86 12.42 -16.14
CA PRO A 135 36.11 10.98 -16.10
C PRO A 135 36.38 10.44 -17.53
N PRO A 136 37.19 9.37 -17.67
CA PRO A 136 37.51 8.80 -18.97
C PRO A 136 36.28 8.18 -19.64
N ALA A 137 36.22 8.28 -20.96
CA ALA A 137 35.27 7.55 -21.79
C ALA A 137 35.53 6.04 -21.66
N TYR A 138 34.52 5.29 -21.24
CA TYR A 138 34.52 3.83 -21.30
C TYR A 138 33.95 3.40 -22.65
N ASP A 139 34.84 3.01 -23.58
CA ASP A 139 34.47 2.22 -24.75
C ASP A 139 34.26 0.76 -24.31
N PHE A 140 32.99 0.31 -24.26
CA PHE A 140 32.67 -1.12 -24.19
C PHE A 140 32.35 -1.61 -25.60
N GLU A 141 33.34 -2.23 -26.26
CA GLU A 141 33.12 -3.13 -27.38
C GLU A 141 32.50 -4.43 -26.85
N TYR A 142 31.27 -4.74 -27.25
CA TYR A 142 30.65 -6.05 -27.02
C TYR A 142 31.08 -7.03 -28.10
N PRO A 143 31.75 -8.16 -27.78
CA PRO A 143 31.83 -9.27 -28.71
C PRO A 143 30.46 -9.96 -28.76
N MET A 144 29.78 -9.88 -29.91
CA MET A 144 28.66 -10.75 -30.22
C MET A 144 29.17 -12.18 -30.45
N THR A 145 28.87 -13.09 -29.53
CA THR A 145 28.86 -14.53 -29.81
C THR A 145 27.44 -15.06 -29.61
N PRO A 146 26.87 -15.80 -30.58
CA PRO A 146 25.54 -16.37 -30.45
C PRO A 146 25.60 -17.67 -29.63
N PRO A 147 24.68 -17.95 -28.70
CA PRO A 147 24.61 -19.27 -28.09
C PRO A 147 23.91 -20.23 -29.06
N ASN A 148 24.71 -21.15 -29.63
CA ASN A 148 24.21 -22.34 -30.33
C ASN A 148 23.99 -23.49 -29.34
N THR A 149 22.75 -23.98 -29.28
CA THR A 149 22.28 -25.36 -29.05
C THR A 149 23.06 -26.32 -28.14
N SER A 150 22.43 -26.79 -27.05
CA SER A 150 22.29 -28.24 -26.69
C SER A 150 21.47 -28.45 -25.38
N PRO A 151 21.00 -29.67 -25.02
CA PRO A 151 19.59 -30.04 -25.14
C PRO A 151 18.90 -30.38 -23.81
N TYR A 152 17.58 -30.16 -23.74
CA TYR A 152 16.72 -30.73 -22.70
C TYR A 152 16.59 -32.26 -22.88
N PRO A 153 16.63 -33.07 -21.80
CA PRO A 153 16.12 -34.45 -21.84
C PRO A 153 14.60 -34.48 -21.62
N PRO A 154 13.90 -35.52 -22.13
CA PRO A 154 12.45 -35.51 -22.33
C PRO A 154 11.64 -35.87 -21.07
N GLU A 155 10.37 -35.42 -21.11
CA GLU A 155 9.28 -35.78 -20.18
C GLU A 155 9.21 -37.28 -19.89
N ALA A 156 9.27 -37.63 -18.60
CA ALA A 156 8.86 -38.94 -18.11
C ALA A 156 7.48 -38.83 -17.44
N GLN A 157 6.47 -39.35 -18.13
CA GLN A 157 5.17 -39.70 -17.58
C GLN A 157 5.32 -40.53 -16.30
N ARG A 158 4.71 -40.08 -15.20
CA ARG A 158 4.36 -40.92 -14.04
C ARG A 158 2.98 -40.50 -13.54
N LEU A 159 1.93 -41.16 -14.04
CA LEU A 159 1.26 -42.29 -13.38
C LEU A 159 0.81 -41.95 -11.95
N SER A 160 -0.48 -41.63 -11.82
CA SER A 160 -1.20 -41.56 -10.55
C SER A 160 -1.26 -42.94 -9.88
N PRO A 161 -1.02 -43.06 -8.57
CA PRO A 161 -1.50 -44.19 -7.80
C PRO A 161 -2.73 -43.79 -6.99
N ARG A 162 -3.89 -44.30 -7.41
CA ARG A 162 -4.97 -44.64 -6.48
C ARG A 162 -4.44 -45.74 -5.56
N ARG A 163 -4.52 -45.56 -4.24
CA ARG A 163 -4.77 -46.67 -3.32
C ARG A 163 -5.29 -46.21 -1.96
N SER A 164 -6.54 -46.57 -1.76
CA SER A 164 -7.28 -46.74 -0.51
C SER A 164 -6.50 -47.51 0.55
N TRP A 165 -6.49 -47.02 1.79
CA TRP A 165 -6.37 -47.85 2.99
C TRP A 165 -7.34 -47.39 4.07
N LYS A 166 -8.05 -48.37 4.62
CA LYS A 166 -9.03 -48.31 5.71
C LYS A 166 -8.32 -48.38 7.06
N ALA A 167 -8.93 -47.82 8.10
CA ALA A 167 -8.65 -48.16 9.51
C ALA A 167 -9.92 -47.87 10.37
N PRO A 168 -10.07 -48.44 11.58
CA PRO A 168 -11.23 -49.26 11.93
C PRO A 168 -12.21 -48.63 12.94
N LEU A 169 -13.42 -49.19 12.96
CA LEU A 169 -14.49 -48.91 13.92
C LEU A 169 -14.24 -49.58 15.28
N ALA A 170 -14.32 -48.81 16.36
CA ALA A 170 -14.53 -49.33 17.71
C ALA A 170 -16.04 -49.39 18.02
N ARG A 171 -16.49 -50.57 18.45
CA ARG A 171 -17.84 -50.86 18.94
C ARG A 171 -18.02 -50.40 20.39
N SER A 172 -19.25 -50.10 20.78
CA SER A 172 -20.09 -50.88 21.74
C SER A 172 -21.28 -49.99 22.26
N PRO A 173 -22.32 -50.54 22.93
CA PRO A 173 -23.70 -50.44 22.43
C PRO A 173 -24.70 -49.82 23.44
N ASN A 174 -25.92 -49.48 23.01
CA ASN A 174 -27.13 -49.92 23.74
C ASN A 174 -28.43 -49.74 22.94
N ARG A 175 -29.30 -50.74 23.13
CA ARG A 175 -30.64 -50.95 22.56
C ARG A 175 -31.68 -50.04 23.21
N VAL A 176 -32.75 -49.67 22.49
CA VAL A 176 -34.18 -49.96 22.82
C VAL A 176 -35.00 -50.01 21.51
N VAL A 177 -36.07 -50.80 21.54
CA VAL A 177 -36.91 -51.41 20.49
C VAL A 177 -38.07 -50.52 20.01
N GLY A 178 -38.45 -50.64 18.71
CA GLY A 178 -39.79 -50.47 18.11
C GLY A 178 -40.46 -49.08 18.19
N HIS A 179 -41.02 -48.49 17.13
CA HIS A 179 -42.11 -49.02 16.31
C HIS A 179 -42.10 -48.37 14.91
N ARG A 180 -42.35 -49.18 13.89
CA ARG A 180 -42.62 -48.77 12.50
C ARG A 180 -44.01 -48.14 12.41
N THR A 181 -44.21 -47.34 11.35
CA THR A 181 -45.47 -46.73 10.84
C THR A 181 -45.85 -45.32 11.37
N ALA A 182 -45.15 -44.26 10.90
CA ALA A 182 -45.70 -42.88 10.91
C ALA A 182 -44.98 -41.86 9.99
N LEU A 183 -44.07 -42.26 9.10
CA LEU A 183 -43.15 -41.33 8.43
C LEU A 183 -43.17 -41.48 6.90
N VAL A 184 -44.36 -41.42 6.31
CA VAL A 184 -44.55 -41.22 4.85
C VAL A 184 -45.64 -40.17 4.58
N LEU A 185 -46.57 -39.91 5.51
CA LEU A 185 -47.63 -38.91 5.35
C LEU A 185 -47.21 -37.48 5.74
N SER A 186 -46.11 -37.30 6.47
CA SER A 186 -45.62 -35.99 6.93
C SER A 186 -44.82 -35.21 5.87
N VAL A 187 -44.22 -35.89 4.89
CA VAL A 187 -43.46 -35.21 3.82
C VAL A 187 -44.37 -34.64 2.72
N LEU A 188 -45.53 -35.27 2.47
CA LEU A 188 -46.49 -34.81 1.48
C LEU A 188 -47.36 -33.64 2.00
N ALA A 189 -47.65 -33.59 3.30
CA ALA A 189 -48.40 -32.48 3.89
C ALA A 189 -47.56 -31.18 3.94
N ILE A 190 -46.26 -31.27 4.20
CA ILE A 190 -45.36 -30.12 4.28
C ILE A 190 -45.12 -29.51 2.88
N THR A 191 -45.04 -30.32 1.83
CA THR A 191 -44.85 -29.82 0.46
C THR A 191 -46.11 -29.13 -0.09
N VAL A 192 -47.30 -29.63 0.22
CA VAL A 192 -48.57 -28.98 -0.17
C VAL A 192 -48.79 -27.68 0.62
N ALA A 193 -48.43 -27.64 1.90
CA ALA A 193 -48.54 -26.43 2.73
C ALA A 193 -47.60 -25.30 2.25
N VAL A 194 -46.37 -25.64 1.84
CA VAL A 194 -45.41 -24.65 1.31
C VAL A 194 -45.85 -24.13 -0.06
N ALA A 195 -46.39 -24.99 -0.93
CA ALA A 195 -46.93 -24.56 -2.22
C ALA A 195 -48.16 -23.64 -2.06
N ALA A 196 -49.06 -23.95 -1.12
CA ALA A 196 -50.22 -23.10 -0.83
C ALA A 196 -49.80 -21.73 -0.23
N ALA A 197 -48.80 -21.69 0.64
CA ALA A 197 -48.28 -20.45 1.21
C ALA A 197 -47.64 -19.53 0.16
N VAL A 198 -46.94 -20.09 -0.83
CA VAL A 198 -46.37 -19.33 -1.95
C VAL A 198 -47.46 -18.75 -2.86
N VAL A 199 -48.54 -19.50 -3.13
CA VAL A 199 -49.67 -19.00 -3.93
C VAL A 199 -50.46 -17.91 -3.19
N ILE A 200 -50.63 -18.02 -1.88
CA ILE A 200 -51.30 -16.98 -1.06
C ILE A 200 -50.43 -15.71 -0.96
N LEU A 201 -49.11 -15.84 -0.91
CA LEU A 201 -48.20 -14.69 -0.91
C LEU A 201 -48.13 -13.98 -2.27
N VAL A 202 -48.29 -14.73 -3.37
CA VAL A 202 -48.30 -14.18 -4.74
C VAL A 202 -49.66 -13.54 -5.09
N THR A 203 -50.77 -14.05 -4.55
CA THR A 203 -52.11 -13.50 -4.81
C THR A 203 -52.50 -12.35 -3.86
N SER A 204 -51.90 -12.25 -2.67
CA SER A 204 -52.14 -11.13 -1.74
C SER A 204 -51.46 -9.81 -2.15
N LYS A 205 -50.59 -9.82 -3.17
CA LYS A 205 -49.94 -8.60 -3.70
C LYS A 205 -50.75 -7.84 -4.76
N GLN A 206 -52.01 -8.20 -5.04
CA GLN A 206 -52.79 -7.56 -6.11
C GLN A 206 -54.09 -6.84 -5.72
N ASN A 207 -54.46 -6.73 -4.45
CA ASN A 207 -55.68 -6.00 -4.08
C ASN A 207 -55.43 -4.88 -3.06
N HIS A 208 -55.01 -3.71 -3.55
CA HIS A 208 -55.31 -2.44 -2.89
C HIS A 208 -56.06 -1.51 -3.86
N PRO A 209 -57.25 -1.01 -3.48
CA PRO A 209 -58.03 -0.10 -4.30
C PRO A 209 -57.35 1.26 -4.44
N SER A 210 -57.47 1.84 -5.64
CA SER A 210 -56.93 3.15 -6.02
C SER A 210 -57.38 4.26 -5.07
N ALA A 211 -56.43 4.87 -4.36
CA ALA A 211 -56.61 6.16 -3.70
C ALA A 211 -55.78 7.20 -4.46
N THR A 212 -56.47 8.05 -5.22
CA THR A 212 -55.89 9.19 -5.93
C THR A 212 -55.55 10.29 -4.91
N GLY A 213 -54.31 10.31 -4.44
CA GLY A 213 -53.71 11.41 -3.68
C GLY A 213 -52.47 11.93 -4.41
N PRO A 214 -52.10 13.21 -4.28
CA PRO A 214 -50.97 13.78 -5.00
C PRO A 214 -49.69 13.06 -4.59
N GLN A 215 -49.11 12.31 -5.52
CA GLN A 215 -47.81 11.67 -5.39
C GLN A 215 -46.74 12.77 -5.29
N THR A 216 -46.20 12.99 -4.10
CA THR A 216 -44.84 13.50 -3.96
C THR A 216 -43.91 12.49 -4.64
N GLN A 217 -43.35 12.88 -5.78
CA GLN A 217 -42.38 12.10 -6.53
C GLN A 217 -41.28 11.59 -5.60
N ARG A 218 -41.18 10.27 -5.49
CA ARG A 218 -39.96 9.59 -5.07
C ARG A 218 -38.87 9.94 -6.10
N PRO A 219 -37.69 10.46 -5.69
CA PRO A 219 -36.63 10.75 -6.66
C PRO A 219 -36.24 9.47 -7.43
N ALA A 220 -35.98 9.63 -8.73
CA ALA A 220 -35.61 8.56 -9.63
C ALA A 220 -34.30 7.87 -9.18
N PRO A 221 -34.12 6.56 -9.46
CA PRO A 221 -32.88 5.85 -9.12
C PRO A 221 -31.67 6.47 -9.81
N GLU A 222 -30.55 6.49 -9.08
CA GLU A 222 -29.24 7.04 -9.46
C GLU A 222 -28.63 6.24 -10.62
N THR A 223 -29.02 6.55 -11.85
CA THR A 223 -28.48 5.80 -13.00
C THR A 223 -27.06 6.26 -13.33
N GLN A 224 -26.09 5.35 -13.17
CA GLN A 224 -24.74 5.56 -13.67
C GLN A 224 -24.73 5.82 -15.19
N VAL A 225 -23.73 6.57 -15.67
CA VAL A 225 -23.54 6.92 -17.08
C VAL A 225 -22.15 6.50 -17.52
N VAL A 226 -22.06 5.73 -18.61
CA VAL A 226 -20.77 5.45 -19.28
C VAL A 226 -20.41 6.64 -20.16
N LEU A 227 -19.25 7.25 -19.93
CA LEU A 227 -18.79 8.37 -20.75
C LEU A 227 -18.29 7.87 -22.12
N PRO A 228 -18.62 8.57 -23.23
CA PRO A 228 -18.37 8.10 -24.60
C PRO A 228 -16.90 8.25 -25.06
N PHE A 229 -15.93 7.92 -24.21
CA PHE A 229 -14.54 7.78 -24.63
C PHE A 229 -14.38 6.61 -25.60
N ARG A 230 -13.52 6.77 -26.60
CA ARG A 230 -13.28 5.77 -27.67
C ARG A 230 -11.81 5.44 -27.77
N GLY A 231 -11.52 4.15 -27.91
CA GLY A 231 -10.17 3.63 -28.12
C GLY A 231 -9.25 3.79 -26.91
N LEU A 232 -9.81 3.82 -25.69
CA LEU A 232 -9.02 3.73 -24.46
C LEU A 232 -8.35 2.36 -24.39
N THR A 233 -7.12 2.32 -23.87
CA THR A 233 -6.41 1.08 -23.60
C THR A 233 -5.61 1.21 -22.30
N VAL A 234 -5.98 0.41 -21.28
CA VAL A 234 -5.29 0.31 -19.98
C VAL A 234 -5.46 1.54 -19.06
N ALA A 235 -5.13 1.29 -17.80
CA ALA A 235 -5.15 2.22 -16.68
C ALA A 235 -4.38 3.51 -16.93
N GLY A 236 -4.83 4.55 -16.24
CA GLY A 236 -4.18 5.83 -16.08
C GLY A 236 -4.87 6.53 -14.92
N GLY A 237 -5.33 7.74 -15.16
CA GLY A 237 -5.98 8.61 -14.21
C GLY A 237 -7.22 9.23 -14.84
N VAL A 238 -8.09 9.75 -13.98
CA VAL A 238 -9.26 10.54 -14.38
C VAL A 238 -9.25 11.85 -13.59
N ALA A 239 -9.52 12.95 -14.27
CA ALA A 239 -9.71 14.25 -13.66
C ALA A 239 -10.95 14.93 -14.27
N VAL A 240 -11.55 15.83 -13.52
CA VAL A 240 -12.69 16.63 -13.97
C VAL A 240 -12.46 18.08 -13.56
N ASP A 241 -12.74 19.02 -14.47
CA ASP A 241 -12.64 20.44 -14.16
C ASP A 241 -13.98 21.03 -13.70
N SER A 242 -13.96 22.31 -13.29
CA SER A 242 -15.16 23.02 -12.81
C SER A 242 -16.24 23.23 -13.88
N THR A 243 -15.93 22.95 -15.16
CA THR A 243 -16.90 22.98 -16.27
C THR A 243 -17.55 21.62 -16.51
N GLY A 244 -17.09 20.58 -15.81
CA GLY A 244 -17.48 19.19 -16.02
C GLY A 244 -16.79 18.53 -17.21
N THR A 245 -15.72 19.12 -17.75
CA THR A 245 -14.89 18.48 -18.77
C THR A 245 -14.08 17.38 -18.10
N VAL A 246 -14.13 16.18 -18.66
CA VAL A 246 -13.44 14.99 -18.11
C VAL A 246 -12.17 14.72 -18.91
N TYR A 247 -11.11 14.43 -18.19
CA TYR A 247 -9.77 14.20 -18.71
C TYR A 247 -9.30 12.82 -18.30
N VAL A 248 -8.67 12.09 -19.21
CA VAL A 248 -8.10 10.77 -18.92
C VAL A 248 -6.75 10.59 -19.59
N THR A 249 -5.85 9.92 -18.90
CA THR A 249 -4.62 9.37 -19.49
C THR A 249 -4.93 8.00 -20.09
N ASP A 250 -4.38 7.77 -21.28
CA ASP A 250 -4.52 6.52 -22.03
C ASP A 250 -3.11 5.97 -22.22
N GLU A 251 -2.66 5.23 -21.20
CA GLU A 251 -1.27 4.86 -20.95
C GLU A 251 -0.61 4.18 -22.16
N LYS A 252 -1.23 3.11 -22.68
CA LYS A 252 -0.67 2.34 -23.79
C LYS A 252 -0.62 3.12 -25.09
N ASN A 253 -1.53 4.06 -25.28
CA ASN A 253 -1.53 4.95 -26.44
C ASN A 253 -0.69 6.22 -26.23
N ALA A 254 0.00 6.34 -25.09
CA ALA A 254 0.89 7.45 -24.75
C ALA A 254 0.25 8.83 -24.98
N ARG A 255 -1.02 8.99 -24.58
CA ARG A 255 -1.79 10.20 -24.84
C ARG A 255 -2.70 10.58 -23.68
N VAL A 256 -3.26 11.78 -23.79
CA VAL A 256 -4.27 12.31 -22.87
C VAL A 256 -5.48 12.74 -23.68
N LEU A 257 -6.66 12.28 -23.27
CA LEU A 257 -7.92 12.65 -23.89
C LEU A 257 -8.70 13.60 -22.98
N LYS A 258 -9.44 14.53 -23.59
CA LYS A 258 -10.45 15.33 -22.91
C LYS A 258 -11.81 15.18 -23.60
N LEU A 259 -12.86 15.20 -22.79
CA LEU A 259 -14.25 15.10 -23.20
C LEU A 259 -15.06 16.20 -22.50
N PRO A 260 -15.50 17.24 -23.21
CA PRO A 260 -16.34 18.28 -22.64
C PRO A 260 -17.68 17.74 -22.10
N ALA A 261 -18.20 18.38 -21.06
CA ALA A 261 -19.49 18.00 -20.47
C ALA A 261 -20.60 17.94 -21.53
N GLY A 262 -21.34 16.83 -21.56
CA GLY A 262 -22.44 16.60 -22.51
C GLY A 262 -22.01 16.36 -23.97
N SER A 263 -20.71 16.39 -24.27
CA SER A 263 -20.17 16.10 -25.59
C SER A 263 -20.07 14.59 -25.84
N THR A 264 -20.09 14.20 -27.11
CA THR A 264 -19.65 12.88 -27.59
C THR A 264 -18.32 12.96 -28.36
N ALA A 265 -17.82 14.17 -28.59
CA ALA A 265 -16.58 14.44 -29.27
C ALA A 265 -15.45 14.60 -28.23
N GLN A 266 -14.56 13.62 -28.18
CA GLN A 266 -13.29 13.70 -27.45
C GLN A 266 -12.22 14.40 -28.29
N SER A 267 -11.19 14.94 -27.65
CA SER A 267 -9.99 15.47 -28.31
C SER A 267 -8.72 15.05 -27.56
N VAL A 268 -7.61 14.91 -28.29
CA VAL A 268 -6.30 14.62 -27.71
C VAL A 268 -5.64 15.92 -27.28
N LEU A 269 -5.14 15.99 -26.05
CA LEU A 269 -4.33 17.13 -25.60
C LEU A 269 -2.91 17.05 -26.20
N PRO A 270 -2.31 18.18 -26.58
CA PRO A 270 -1.02 18.25 -27.29
C PRO A 270 0.19 17.99 -26.37
N PHE A 271 0.11 17.00 -25.48
CA PHE A 271 1.29 16.46 -24.82
C PHE A 271 2.15 15.69 -25.82
N THR A 272 3.47 15.83 -25.69
CA THR A 272 4.44 15.15 -26.55
C THR A 272 5.49 14.43 -25.73
N GLY A 273 6.01 13.31 -26.25
CA GLY A 273 7.05 12.52 -25.58
C GLY A 273 6.60 11.83 -24.29
N LEU A 274 5.32 11.47 -24.19
CA LEU A 274 4.80 10.63 -23.11
C LEU A 274 5.28 9.18 -23.31
N SER A 275 5.71 8.51 -22.24
CA SER A 275 6.12 7.10 -22.27
C SER A 275 5.18 6.18 -21.51
N TYR A 276 4.66 6.64 -20.37
CA TYR A 276 3.74 5.89 -19.51
C TYR A 276 2.90 6.89 -18.70
N PRO A 277 1.96 7.61 -19.33
CA PRO A 277 1.16 8.60 -18.63
C PRO A 277 0.21 7.92 -17.63
N MET A 278 0.38 8.18 -16.34
CA MET A 278 -0.40 7.54 -15.27
C MET A 278 -1.40 8.52 -14.66
N GLY A 279 -0.96 9.40 -13.75
CA GLY A 279 -1.81 10.36 -13.05
C GLY A 279 -2.18 11.57 -13.91
N ILE A 280 -3.33 12.15 -13.62
CA ILE A 280 -3.78 13.41 -14.22
C ILE A 280 -4.51 14.28 -13.21
N ALA A 281 -4.24 15.59 -13.26
CA ALA A 281 -4.95 16.60 -12.50
C ALA A 281 -5.26 17.82 -13.37
N VAL A 282 -6.30 18.56 -13.02
CA VAL A 282 -6.65 19.83 -13.66
C VAL A 282 -6.88 20.89 -12.59
N ASP A 283 -6.23 22.04 -12.73
CA ASP A 283 -6.42 23.16 -11.79
C ASP A 283 -7.63 24.02 -12.16
N ARG A 284 -8.01 24.96 -11.27
CA ARG A 284 -9.13 25.89 -11.49
C ARG A 284 -8.97 26.81 -12.70
N ALA A 285 -7.74 27.01 -13.19
CA ALA A 285 -7.48 27.77 -14.40
C ALA A 285 -7.61 26.91 -15.67
N GLY A 286 -7.86 25.60 -15.52
CA GLY A 286 -7.97 24.64 -16.60
C GLY A 286 -6.62 24.12 -17.11
N ALA A 287 -5.52 24.37 -16.39
CA ALA A 287 -4.24 23.76 -16.77
C ALA A 287 -4.24 22.28 -16.38
N THR A 288 -3.77 21.43 -17.29
CA THR A 288 -3.70 19.98 -17.12
C THR A 288 -2.29 19.57 -16.72
N TYR A 289 -2.18 18.68 -15.75
CA TYR A 289 -0.93 18.14 -15.22
C TYR A 289 -0.94 16.63 -15.36
N VAL A 290 0.16 16.04 -15.81
CA VAL A 290 0.26 14.61 -16.11
C VAL A 290 1.57 14.07 -15.56
N THR A 291 1.51 12.94 -14.86
CA THR A 291 2.72 12.18 -14.52
C THR A 291 3.06 11.23 -15.66
N ASP A 292 4.34 11.19 -16.05
CA ASP A 292 4.87 10.22 -16.98
C ASP A 292 5.77 9.24 -16.21
N GLY A 293 5.17 8.14 -15.76
CA GLY A 293 5.71 7.22 -14.78
C GLY A 293 7.07 6.66 -15.16
N LYS A 294 7.21 6.19 -16.41
CA LYS A 294 8.46 5.61 -16.92
C LYS A 294 9.57 6.65 -17.13
N ALA A 295 9.20 7.88 -17.45
CA ALA A 295 10.16 8.96 -17.68
C ALA A 295 10.51 9.73 -16.39
N GLY A 296 9.88 9.43 -15.25
CA GLY A 296 10.13 10.11 -13.99
C GLY A 296 9.87 11.63 -14.05
N LYS A 297 8.85 12.06 -14.82
CA LYS A 297 8.58 13.50 -15.04
C LYS A 297 7.12 13.87 -14.84
N VAL A 298 6.91 15.16 -14.57
CA VAL A 298 5.57 15.78 -14.53
C VAL A 298 5.50 16.87 -15.60
N LEU A 299 4.49 16.78 -16.46
CA LEU A 299 4.24 17.75 -17.52
C LEU A 299 3.00 18.58 -17.20
N LYS A 300 3.07 19.88 -17.47
CA LYS A 300 1.96 20.83 -17.37
C LYS A 300 1.62 21.37 -18.75
N LEU A 301 0.34 21.45 -19.07
CA LEU A 301 -0.19 22.16 -20.22
C LEU A 301 -1.18 23.22 -19.75
N ALA A 302 -0.86 24.50 -19.96
CA ALA A 302 -1.78 25.57 -19.63
C ALA A 302 -3.06 25.50 -20.49
N ALA A 303 -4.19 25.98 -19.95
CA ALA A 303 -5.46 25.97 -20.66
C ALA A 303 -5.34 26.65 -22.04
N GLY A 304 -5.74 25.94 -23.09
CA GLY A 304 -5.66 26.42 -24.47
C GLY A 304 -4.25 26.48 -25.08
N SER A 305 -3.20 26.16 -24.32
CA SER A 305 -1.82 26.11 -24.84
C SER A 305 -1.60 24.87 -25.70
N THR A 306 -0.69 24.98 -26.65
CA THR A 306 -0.07 23.84 -27.37
C THR A 306 1.35 23.54 -26.89
N ALA A 307 1.92 24.42 -26.06
CA ALA A 307 3.23 24.26 -25.48
C ALA A 307 3.12 23.71 -24.06
N GLN A 308 3.65 22.50 -23.86
CA GLN A 308 3.82 21.90 -22.54
C GLN A 308 5.06 22.45 -21.82
N THR A 309 5.06 22.40 -20.50
CA THR A 309 6.20 22.71 -19.63
C THR A 309 6.46 21.53 -18.71
N GLN A 310 7.72 21.10 -18.58
CA GLN A 310 8.09 20.13 -17.55
C GLN A 310 8.27 20.84 -16.20
N LEU A 311 7.62 20.32 -15.15
CA LEU A 311 7.80 20.86 -13.81
C LEU A 311 9.15 20.40 -13.22
N PRO A 312 9.85 21.27 -12.46
CA PRO A 312 11.21 21.03 -11.97
C PRO A 312 11.27 20.08 -10.76
N PHE A 313 10.56 18.95 -10.82
CA PHE A 313 10.77 17.86 -9.86
C PHE A 313 12.11 17.19 -10.12
N ILE A 314 12.81 16.79 -9.06
CA ILE A 314 14.10 16.11 -9.13
C ILE A 314 14.00 14.71 -8.50
N GLY A 315 14.56 13.72 -9.20
CA GLY A 315 14.70 12.36 -8.72
C GLY A 315 13.39 11.61 -8.49
N LEU A 316 12.32 11.92 -9.25
CA LEU A 316 11.13 11.06 -9.29
C LEU A 316 11.50 9.73 -9.95
N GLU A 317 11.01 8.64 -9.40
CA GLU A 317 11.31 7.29 -9.86
C GLU A 317 10.15 6.71 -10.66
N GLN A 318 8.96 6.63 -10.06
CA GLN A 318 7.73 6.26 -10.73
C GLN A 318 6.56 7.11 -10.21
N PRO A 319 6.34 8.30 -10.80
CA PRO A 319 5.22 9.14 -10.41
C PRO A 319 3.89 8.52 -10.88
N THR A 320 3.12 7.95 -9.94
CA THR A 320 1.91 7.16 -10.24
C THR A 320 0.64 8.01 -10.28
N ASP A 321 0.53 9.01 -9.41
CA ASP A 321 -0.64 9.90 -9.36
C ASP A 321 -0.28 11.34 -8.95
N ILE A 322 -1.20 12.27 -9.20
CA ILE A 322 -0.99 13.71 -9.04
C ILE A 322 -2.25 14.44 -8.59
N ALA A 323 -2.08 15.40 -7.68
CA ALA A 323 -3.11 16.34 -7.27
C ALA A 323 -2.59 17.78 -7.31
N VAL A 324 -3.48 18.75 -7.51
CA VAL A 324 -3.15 20.18 -7.52
C VAL A 324 -4.13 20.95 -6.66
N ASP A 325 -3.61 21.78 -5.74
CA ASP A 325 -4.45 22.59 -4.86
C ASP A 325 -4.91 23.91 -5.51
N GLY A 326 -5.76 24.66 -4.80
CA GLY A 326 -6.26 25.95 -5.26
C GLY A 326 -5.19 27.05 -5.42
N ALA A 327 -3.99 26.87 -4.87
CA ALA A 327 -2.85 27.76 -5.03
C ALA A 327 -1.92 27.33 -6.17
N GLY A 328 -2.18 26.20 -6.82
CA GLY A 328 -1.35 25.62 -7.87
C GLY A 328 -0.15 24.81 -7.35
N THR A 329 -0.12 24.47 -6.06
CA THR A 329 0.86 23.50 -5.53
C THR A 329 0.54 22.13 -6.07
N VAL A 330 1.56 21.45 -6.59
CA VAL A 330 1.45 20.12 -7.19
C VAL A 330 1.95 19.08 -6.19
N TYR A 331 1.20 18.00 -6.01
CA TYR A 331 1.49 16.88 -5.12
C TYR A 331 1.56 15.61 -5.96
N VAL A 332 2.66 14.87 -5.87
CA VAL A 332 2.92 13.70 -6.71
C VAL A 332 3.16 12.50 -5.81
N VAL A 333 2.45 11.40 -6.07
CA VAL A 333 2.81 10.10 -5.52
C VAL A 333 3.99 9.58 -6.31
N ASP A 334 5.13 9.39 -5.65
CA ASP A 334 6.33 8.81 -6.23
C ASP A 334 6.57 7.44 -5.62
N HIS A 335 6.31 6.40 -6.41
CA HIS A 335 6.41 5.02 -6.00
C HIS A 335 7.83 4.50 -6.25
N HIS A 336 8.45 3.91 -5.22
CA HIS A 336 9.73 3.25 -5.39
C HIS A 336 9.53 1.84 -5.93
N TRP A 337 9.67 1.66 -7.24
CA TRP A 337 9.70 0.32 -7.83
C TRP A 337 11.13 -0.20 -7.83
N ASP A 338 11.37 -1.23 -7.03
CA ASP A 338 12.58 -2.03 -7.12
C ASP A 338 12.42 -3.09 -8.23
N PRO A 339 13.11 -2.94 -9.38
CA PRO A 339 13.02 -3.89 -10.48
C PRO A 339 13.63 -5.25 -10.15
N ASP A 340 14.55 -5.32 -9.18
CA ASP A 340 15.27 -6.54 -8.86
C ASP A 340 14.49 -7.41 -7.86
N ARG A 341 13.51 -6.86 -7.13
CA ARG A 341 12.70 -7.51 -6.07
C ARG A 341 13.51 -8.26 -4.99
N ASP A 342 14.84 -8.19 -5.07
CA ASP A 342 15.83 -8.89 -4.25
C ASP A 342 16.51 -7.90 -3.29
N SER A 343 16.25 -6.59 -3.45
CA SER A 343 16.71 -5.63 -2.45
C SER A 343 15.85 -5.79 -1.19
N LEU A 344 16.53 -5.98 -0.06
CA LEU A 344 15.91 -5.90 1.28
C LEU A 344 15.39 -4.49 1.59
N ARG A 345 15.47 -3.54 0.64
CA ARG A 345 14.95 -2.19 0.80
C ARG A 345 13.42 -2.27 0.82
N PRO A 346 12.76 -1.67 1.82
CA PRO A 346 11.31 -1.58 1.82
C PRO A 346 10.86 -0.79 0.58
N ILE A 347 9.97 -1.38 -0.23
CA ILE A 347 9.17 -0.62 -1.21
C ILE A 347 8.45 0.46 -0.39
N THR A 348 8.84 1.71 -0.61
CA THR A 348 8.30 2.85 0.12
C THR A 348 7.90 3.89 -0.89
N SER A 349 6.66 4.32 -0.80
CA SER A 349 6.15 5.42 -1.61
C SER A 349 6.35 6.72 -0.85
N ARG A 350 6.49 7.83 -1.55
CA ARG A 350 6.56 9.17 -0.95
C ARG A 350 5.65 10.14 -1.69
N ILE A 351 5.19 11.17 -0.98
CA ILE A 351 4.47 12.28 -1.61
C ILE A 351 5.41 13.47 -1.74
N VAL A 352 5.72 13.86 -2.98
CA VAL A 352 6.58 15.01 -3.29
C VAL A 352 5.70 16.19 -3.67
N LYS A 353 5.84 17.32 -2.99
CA LYS A 353 5.14 18.57 -3.30
C LYS A 353 6.06 19.60 -3.94
N LEU A 354 5.50 20.36 -4.87
CA LEU A 354 6.15 21.50 -5.53
C LEU A 354 5.20 22.68 -5.57
N THR A 355 5.55 23.76 -4.86
CA THR A 355 4.78 25.00 -4.86
C THR A 355 4.85 25.70 -6.22
N ALA A 356 3.76 26.31 -6.66
CA ALA A 356 3.70 27.05 -7.91
C ALA A 356 4.83 28.08 -8.02
N GLY A 357 5.59 28.01 -9.13
CA GLY A 357 6.73 28.90 -9.39
C GLY A 357 8.00 28.60 -8.60
N SER A 358 7.99 27.63 -7.68
CA SER A 358 9.17 27.16 -6.95
C SER A 358 9.99 26.16 -7.77
N THR A 359 11.30 26.10 -7.50
CA THR A 359 12.18 24.98 -7.89
C THR A 359 12.52 24.08 -6.70
N ALA A 360 12.20 24.52 -5.48
CA ALA A 360 12.36 23.73 -4.27
C ALA A 360 11.13 22.83 -4.08
N GLN A 361 11.37 21.52 -4.17
CA GLN A 361 10.40 20.49 -3.80
C GLN A 361 10.55 20.11 -2.32
N ALA A 362 9.49 19.57 -1.73
CA ALA A 362 9.50 19.02 -0.38
C ALA A 362 8.81 17.66 -0.35
N VAL A 363 9.29 16.73 0.49
CA VAL A 363 8.60 15.46 0.74
C VAL A 363 7.66 15.66 1.93
N LEU A 364 6.39 15.26 1.79
CA LEU A 364 5.44 15.33 2.90
C LEU A 364 5.77 14.26 3.95
N PRO A 365 5.65 14.61 5.25
CA PRO A 365 6.02 13.73 6.36
C PRO A 365 4.98 12.65 6.65
N PHE A 366 4.52 11.91 5.63
CA PHE A 366 3.85 10.64 5.87
C PHE A 366 4.88 9.66 6.42
N ASN A 367 4.58 9.04 7.56
CA ASN A 367 5.33 7.87 7.99
C ASN A 367 4.75 6.65 7.26
N ASP A 368 5.54 5.58 7.17
CA ASP A 368 5.11 4.22 6.84
C ASP A 368 4.28 3.93 5.58
N LEU A 369 4.23 4.82 4.57
CA LEU A 369 3.65 4.51 3.25
C LEU A 369 4.35 3.30 2.62
N ARG A 370 3.57 2.41 2.01
CA ARG A 370 4.05 1.18 1.36
C ARG A 370 3.89 1.31 -0.15
N ASP A 371 2.73 0.91 -0.68
CA ASP A 371 2.38 0.97 -2.08
C ASP A 371 1.33 2.08 -2.30
N ALA A 372 1.64 3.31 -1.91
CA ALA A 372 0.76 4.43 -2.18
C ALA A 372 0.62 4.64 -3.69
N THR A 373 -0.62 4.77 -4.17
CA THR A 373 -0.91 4.96 -5.60
C THR A 373 -1.80 6.14 -5.91
N GLY A 374 -2.64 6.60 -4.98
CA GLY A 374 -3.58 7.69 -5.21
C GLY A 374 -3.35 8.86 -4.27
N VAL A 375 -3.51 10.09 -4.76
CA VAL A 375 -3.41 11.31 -3.93
C VAL A 375 -4.54 12.31 -4.24
N ALA A 376 -5.07 12.94 -3.20
CA ALA A 376 -5.98 14.07 -3.31
C ALA A 376 -5.61 15.17 -2.31
N VAL A 377 -5.99 16.41 -2.61
CA VAL A 377 -5.79 17.57 -1.73
C VAL A 377 -7.08 18.36 -1.60
N ASP A 378 -7.47 18.70 -0.36
CA ASP A 378 -8.68 19.49 -0.12
C ASP A 378 -8.42 21.00 -0.15
N GLY A 379 -9.49 21.80 -0.10
CA GLY A 379 -9.41 23.26 -0.11
C GLY A 379 -8.67 23.89 1.08
N ASN A 380 -8.40 23.12 2.14
CA ASN A 380 -7.61 23.55 3.29
C ASN A 380 -6.13 23.11 3.17
N GLY A 381 -5.76 22.43 2.09
CA GLY A 381 -4.42 21.91 1.85
C GLY A 381 -4.11 20.60 2.58
N ALA A 382 -5.11 19.90 3.12
CA ALA A 382 -4.88 18.56 3.66
C ALA A 382 -4.73 17.55 2.53
N THR A 383 -3.72 16.68 2.64
CA THR A 383 -3.40 15.66 1.65
C THR A 383 -3.93 14.30 2.08
N TYR A 384 -4.57 13.60 1.17
CA TYR A 384 -5.16 12.27 1.35
C TYR A 384 -4.46 11.30 0.43
N VAL A 385 -4.13 10.11 0.93
CA VAL A 385 -3.36 9.10 0.19
C VAL A 385 -4.02 7.75 0.36
N ALA A 386 -4.28 7.07 -0.76
CA ALA A 386 -4.63 5.64 -0.76
C ALA A 386 -3.34 4.83 -0.69
N ASP A 387 -3.23 3.99 0.34
CA ASP A 387 -2.03 3.23 0.68
C ASP A 387 -2.43 1.77 0.93
N PHE A 388 -1.68 0.85 0.34
CA PHE A 388 -1.95 -0.58 0.43
C PHE A 388 -0.64 -1.36 0.49
N THR A 389 -0.74 -2.66 0.76
CA THR A 389 0.44 -3.55 0.71
C THR A 389 0.29 -4.53 -0.45
N ASN A 390 1.15 -4.41 -1.46
CA ASN A 390 1.15 -5.33 -2.60
C ASN A 390 2.11 -6.53 -2.41
N THR A 391 3.02 -6.51 -1.42
CA THR A 391 4.05 -7.55 -1.33
C THR A 391 4.52 -7.88 0.09
N ARG A 392 4.19 -9.11 0.53
CA ARG A 392 5.02 -10.19 1.12
C ARG A 392 4.11 -11.06 2.01
N VAL A 393 4.27 -12.38 1.91
CA VAL A 393 3.57 -13.33 2.80
C VAL A 393 3.99 -13.05 4.24
N GLY A 394 3.08 -12.53 5.07
CA GLY A 394 3.32 -12.26 6.49
C GLY A 394 3.39 -10.80 6.90
N ASP A 395 3.38 -9.85 5.94
CA ASP A 395 3.17 -8.44 6.27
C ASP A 395 1.72 -8.22 6.68
N GLN A 396 1.50 -7.33 7.65
CA GLN A 396 0.15 -6.92 8.03
C GLN A 396 -0.50 -6.25 6.83
N ASN A 397 -1.74 -6.63 6.51
CA ASN A 397 -2.49 -5.89 5.51
C ASN A 397 -2.73 -4.47 6.05
N ILE A 398 -2.20 -3.45 5.38
CA ILE A 398 -2.36 -2.04 5.80
C ILE A 398 -3.20 -1.23 4.83
N ASP A 399 -4.12 -1.87 4.12
CA ASP A 399 -5.05 -1.20 3.20
C ASP A 399 -5.86 -0.11 3.90
N ARG A 400 -5.54 1.15 3.56
CA ARG A 400 -6.02 2.32 4.27
C ARG A 400 -6.06 3.56 3.39
N VAL A 401 -6.76 4.57 3.87
CA VAL A 401 -6.61 5.94 3.39
C VAL A 401 -6.06 6.77 4.54
N VAL A 402 -4.92 7.42 4.33
CA VAL A 402 -4.29 8.31 5.32
C VAL A 402 -4.47 9.76 4.94
N LYS A 403 -4.69 10.61 5.94
CA LYS A 403 -4.80 12.06 5.83
C LYS A 403 -3.63 12.72 6.56
N LEU A 404 -3.01 13.70 5.92
CA LEU A 404 -2.08 14.63 6.54
C LEU A 404 -2.65 16.05 6.44
N ALA A 405 -3.00 16.65 7.57
CA ALA A 405 -3.46 18.04 7.60
C ALA A 405 -2.33 19.01 7.19
N ALA A 406 -2.70 20.15 6.59
CA ALA A 406 -1.73 21.17 6.18
C ALA A 406 -0.84 21.60 7.36
N GLY A 407 0.48 21.51 7.18
CA GLY A 407 1.46 21.85 8.20
C GLY A 407 1.63 20.82 9.33
N SER A 408 0.86 19.73 9.33
CA SER A 408 1.02 18.64 10.30
C SER A 408 2.21 17.74 9.95
N THR A 409 2.77 17.10 10.98
CA THR A 409 3.70 15.95 10.85
C THR A 409 3.07 14.64 11.29
N ALA A 410 1.82 14.68 11.79
CA ALA A 410 1.08 13.52 12.23
C ALA A 410 0.01 13.20 11.19
N GLN A 411 0.12 12.01 10.59
CA GLN A 411 -0.94 11.46 9.75
C GLN A 411 -2.07 10.87 10.60
N THR A 412 -3.26 10.81 10.03
CA THR A 412 -4.46 10.18 10.61
C THR A 412 -5.01 9.16 9.62
N VAL A 413 -5.24 7.93 10.07
CA VAL A 413 -5.93 6.91 9.27
C VAL A 413 -7.43 7.24 9.25
N LEU A 414 -8.03 7.33 8.07
CA LEU A 414 -9.48 7.51 7.95
C LEU A 414 -10.21 6.20 8.27
N PRO A 415 -11.39 6.25 8.92
CA PRO A 415 -12.12 5.08 9.39
C PRO A 415 -12.85 4.31 8.27
N PHE A 416 -12.19 4.10 7.12
CA PHE A 416 -12.64 3.10 6.16
C PHE A 416 -12.42 1.70 6.74
N SER A 417 -13.34 0.78 6.45
CA SER A 417 -13.29 -0.60 6.92
C SER A 417 -13.38 -1.59 5.76
N GLY A 418 -12.57 -2.65 5.86
CA GLY A 418 -12.53 -3.74 4.89
C GLY A 418 -12.08 -3.31 3.50
N LEU A 419 -11.14 -2.36 3.40
CA LEU A 419 -10.48 -2.05 2.13
C LEU A 419 -9.63 -3.25 1.68
N ASP A 420 -9.56 -3.46 0.37
CA ASP A 420 -8.65 -4.41 -0.29
C ASP A 420 -8.06 -3.76 -1.55
N MET A 421 -6.77 -3.43 -1.48
CA MET A 421 -6.02 -2.71 -2.52
C MET A 421 -6.70 -1.38 -2.93
N PRO A 422 -6.85 -0.40 -2.02
CA PRO A 422 -7.33 0.93 -2.36
C PRO A 422 -6.34 1.64 -3.31
N THR A 423 -6.81 2.04 -4.50
CA THR A 423 -5.92 2.54 -5.57
C THR A 423 -6.05 4.04 -5.82
N GLY A 424 -7.27 4.57 -5.81
CA GLY A 424 -7.57 5.96 -6.08
C GLY A 424 -8.28 6.61 -4.90
N VAL A 425 -8.01 7.90 -4.66
CA VAL A 425 -8.67 8.72 -3.64
C VAL A 425 -9.07 10.06 -4.23
N ALA A 426 -10.24 10.57 -3.86
CA ALA A 426 -10.70 11.92 -4.19
C ALA A 426 -11.35 12.57 -2.96
N VAL A 427 -11.35 13.90 -2.92
CA VAL A 427 -12.01 14.67 -1.85
C VAL A 427 -12.86 15.78 -2.47
N ASP A 428 -14.12 15.89 -2.05
CA ASP A 428 -15.01 16.96 -2.55
C ASP A 428 -14.86 18.26 -1.76
N THR A 429 -15.50 19.33 -2.25
CA THR A 429 -15.47 20.65 -1.62
C THR A 429 -16.14 20.70 -0.24
N ARG A 430 -16.93 19.67 0.12
CA ARG A 430 -17.54 19.50 1.44
C ARG A 430 -16.68 18.64 2.36
N GLY A 431 -15.55 18.14 1.87
CA GLY A 431 -14.58 17.32 2.58
C GLY A 431 -14.89 15.82 2.57
N ALA A 432 -15.93 15.35 1.88
CA ALA A 432 -16.18 13.92 1.79
C ALA A 432 -15.08 13.25 0.97
N VAL A 433 -14.59 12.12 1.48
CA VAL A 433 -13.49 11.36 0.87
C VAL A 433 -14.08 10.16 0.15
N TYR A 434 -13.60 9.93 -1.06
CA TYR A 434 -14.02 8.84 -1.92
C TYR A 434 -12.81 7.96 -2.21
N VAL A 435 -12.98 6.64 -2.20
CA VAL A 435 -11.90 5.68 -2.45
C VAL A 435 -12.34 4.59 -3.41
N SER A 436 -11.50 4.30 -4.41
CA SER A 436 -11.62 3.13 -5.26
C SER A 436 -11.05 1.92 -4.53
N ASP A 437 -11.93 1.03 -4.07
CA ASP A 437 -11.59 -0.19 -3.34
C ASP A 437 -11.48 -1.34 -4.35
N ASN A 438 -10.31 -1.44 -5.00
CA ASN A 438 -10.15 -2.08 -6.30
C ASN A 438 -10.52 -3.56 -6.28
N ARG A 439 -9.97 -4.36 -5.36
CA ARG A 439 -10.21 -5.81 -5.34
C ARG A 439 -11.60 -6.17 -4.82
N ASN A 440 -12.21 -5.27 -4.06
CA ASN A 440 -13.61 -5.39 -3.65
C ASN A 440 -14.60 -4.88 -4.71
N LEU A 441 -14.11 -4.41 -5.86
CA LEU A 441 -14.93 -3.99 -7.01
C LEU A 441 -15.98 -2.93 -6.65
N ARG A 442 -15.63 -1.98 -5.78
CA ARG A 442 -16.56 -0.96 -5.29
C ARG A 442 -15.89 0.39 -5.11
N VAL A 443 -16.73 1.42 -4.97
CA VAL A 443 -16.31 2.75 -4.56
C VAL A 443 -16.98 3.10 -3.25
N LEU A 444 -16.20 3.56 -2.28
CA LEU A 444 -16.69 3.97 -0.97
C LEU A 444 -16.63 5.49 -0.84
N LYS A 445 -17.57 6.03 -0.07
CA LYS A 445 -17.62 7.43 0.35
C LYS A 445 -17.63 7.50 1.87
N LEU A 446 -16.86 8.42 2.42
CA LEU A 446 -16.81 8.75 3.83
C LEU A 446 -17.03 10.25 4.01
N VAL A 447 -18.09 10.62 4.73
CA VAL A 447 -18.41 12.02 5.05
C VAL A 447 -17.53 12.49 6.21
N PRO A 448 -17.09 13.77 6.27
CA PRO A 448 -16.26 14.26 7.36
C PRO A 448 -16.87 14.00 8.74
N GLY A 449 -16.05 13.49 9.67
CA GLY A 449 -16.48 13.18 11.03
C GLY A 449 -17.35 11.93 11.17
N SER A 450 -17.74 11.28 10.07
CA SER A 450 -18.42 9.98 10.09
C SER A 450 -17.44 8.85 10.37
N THR A 451 -17.91 7.82 11.07
CA THR A 451 -17.27 6.48 11.08
C THR A 451 -17.96 5.52 10.12
N ASP A 452 -19.12 5.89 9.60
CA ASP A 452 -19.90 5.10 8.67
C ASP A 452 -19.54 5.48 7.24
N GLN A 453 -19.07 4.48 6.48
CA GLN A 453 -18.85 4.59 5.04
C GLN A 453 -20.09 4.14 4.27
N SER A 454 -20.32 4.72 3.09
CA SER A 454 -21.37 4.30 2.15
C SER A 454 -20.75 3.75 0.87
N VAL A 455 -21.31 2.66 0.33
CA VAL A 455 -20.97 2.15 -1.00
C VAL A 455 -21.74 2.95 -2.04
N LEU A 456 -21.04 3.49 -3.05
CA LEU A 456 -21.68 4.18 -4.16
C LEU A 456 -22.27 3.17 -5.16
N ALA A 457 -23.42 3.51 -5.74
CA ALA A 457 -24.20 2.65 -6.63
C ALA A 457 -23.64 2.56 -8.05
N PHE A 458 -22.36 2.18 -8.17
CA PHE A 458 -21.78 1.76 -9.45
C PHE A 458 -22.09 0.27 -9.68
N ASP A 459 -22.57 -0.05 -10.87
CA ASP A 459 -22.88 -1.41 -11.30
C ASP A 459 -21.80 -1.91 -12.27
N GLY A 460 -21.32 -3.14 -12.04
CA GLY A 460 -20.48 -3.87 -12.98
C GLY A 460 -19.00 -3.46 -13.01
N LEU A 461 -18.49 -2.81 -11.97
CA LEU A 461 -17.06 -2.52 -11.81
C LEU A 461 -16.21 -3.79 -11.86
N LYS A 462 -15.05 -3.73 -12.52
CA LYS A 462 -14.12 -4.87 -12.67
C LYS A 462 -12.72 -4.60 -12.14
N SER A 463 -12.29 -3.34 -12.16
CA SER A 463 -11.01 -2.83 -11.64
C SER A 463 -11.10 -1.29 -11.57
N PRO A 464 -11.84 -0.73 -10.58
CA PRO A 464 -11.86 0.71 -10.36
C PRO A 464 -10.50 1.16 -9.86
N THR A 465 -9.80 2.02 -10.62
CA THR A 465 -8.39 2.39 -10.30
C THR A 465 -8.23 3.87 -9.99
N ALA A 466 -8.85 4.73 -10.77
CA ALA A 466 -8.79 6.18 -10.60
C ALA A 466 -10.19 6.73 -10.32
N ILE A 467 -10.23 7.79 -9.52
CA ILE A 467 -11.48 8.42 -9.10
C ILE A 467 -11.32 9.94 -9.08
N ALA A 468 -12.36 10.65 -9.52
CA ALA A 468 -12.45 12.10 -9.41
C ALA A 468 -13.86 12.50 -8.98
N VAL A 469 -13.99 13.70 -8.41
CA VAL A 469 -15.28 14.27 -8.01
C VAL A 469 -15.34 15.71 -8.49
N ASP A 470 -16.46 16.10 -9.11
CA ASP A 470 -16.67 17.48 -9.54
C ASP A 470 -17.31 18.36 -8.44
N ASP A 471 -17.36 19.67 -8.68
CA ASP A 471 -17.92 20.64 -7.73
C ASP A 471 -19.43 20.41 -7.47
N ALA A 472 -20.14 19.73 -8.38
CA ALA A 472 -21.52 19.33 -8.21
C ALA A 472 -21.66 18.03 -7.39
N GLY A 473 -20.54 17.37 -7.07
CA GLY A 473 -20.45 16.12 -6.31
C GLY A 473 -20.67 14.86 -7.15
N ALA A 474 -20.69 14.95 -8.48
CA ALA A 474 -20.72 13.75 -9.31
C ALA A 474 -19.36 13.05 -9.25
N VAL A 475 -19.39 11.72 -9.16
CA VAL A 475 -18.20 10.88 -9.01
C VAL A 475 -17.88 10.22 -10.34
N TYR A 476 -16.62 10.26 -10.74
CA TYR A 476 -16.10 9.69 -11.97
C TYR A 476 -15.10 8.60 -11.61
N VAL A 477 -15.23 7.43 -12.24
CA VAL A 477 -14.39 6.27 -11.97
C VAL A 477 -13.84 5.74 -13.27
N PHE A 478 -12.53 5.52 -13.34
CA PHE A 478 -11.93 4.77 -14.43
C PHE A 478 -11.88 3.28 -14.05
N ASP A 479 -12.77 2.49 -14.68
CA ASP A 479 -12.81 1.04 -14.58
C ASP A 479 -11.94 0.40 -15.68
N THR A 480 -10.73 0.02 -15.31
CA THR A 480 -9.64 -0.24 -16.27
C THR A 480 -9.75 -1.58 -16.96
N ALA A 481 -10.27 -2.59 -16.26
CA ALA A 481 -10.54 -3.89 -16.88
C ALA A 481 -11.72 -3.83 -17.87
N SER A 482 -12.50 -2.75 -17.87
CA SER A 482 -13.56 -2.48 -18.85
C SER A 482 -13.16 -1.41 -19.87
N ASP A 483 -11.98 -0.79 -19.76
CA ASP A 483 -11.54 0.38 -20.53
C ASP A 483 -12.61 1.50 -20.57
N GLN A 484 -13.30 1.73 -19.44
CA GLN A 484 -14.44 2.64 -19.36
C GLN A 484 -14.30 3.68 -18.25
N VAL A 485 -14.81 4.89 -18.53
CA VAL A 485 -15.01 5.92 -17.51
C VAL A 485 -16.50 5.98 -17.19
N LEU A 486 -16.84 5.72 -15.93
CA LEU A 486 -18.19 5.76 -15.41
C LEU A 486 -18.42 7.05 -14.63
N LYS A 487 -19.61 7.63 -14.75
CA LYS A 487 -20.07 8.78 -13.97
C LYS A 487 -21.29 8.40 -13.14
N LEU A 488 -21.25 8.72 -11.86
CA LEU A 488 -22.41 8.67 -10.96
C LEU A 488 -22.78 10.11 -10.55
N PRO A 489 -23.90 10.68 -11.06
CA PRO A 489 -24.33 12.03 -10.71
C PRO A 489 -24.67 12.19 -9.22
N GLN A 490 -24.41 13.37 -8.62
CA GLN A 490 -24.88 13.67 -7.27
C GLN A 490 -26.40 13.88 -7.27
N THR A 491 -27.09 13.39 -6.23
CA THR A 491 -28.48 13.75 -5.95
C THR A 491 -28.57 15.20 -5.47
N SER A 492 -29.59 15.92 -5.95
CA SER A 492 -29.98 17.24 -5.44
C SER A 492 -30.78 17.12 -4.15
#